data_AF-A0A4T0W446-F1
#
_entry.id   AF-A0A4T0W446-F1
#
_cell.length_a   1.000
_cell.length_b   1.000
_cell.length_c   1.000
_cell.angle_alpha   90.00
_cell.angle_beta   90.00
_cell.angle_gamma   90.00
#
_symmetry.space_group_name_H-M   'P 1'
#
loop_
_entity.id
_entity.type
_entity.pdbx_description
1 polymer ?
#
loop_
_entity_poly.entity_id
_entity_poly.type
_entity_poly.pdbx_seq_one_letter_code
_entity_poly.pdbx_strand_id
1 'polypeptide(L)'
;MSAPSSFLGYVSDENRDDEAQSQTKSTPRRKPKYLQYPPDVPRLTRLGLCTYGVNTGPVADDADLTKLTVPMLKEQLAMREMPDNGKKKELMERLRGWRTYKPETVAIREAPENHAFGPISQKASASGEKRFWANPEEKGHISATKKAMQESMYIIKQQDNYDGSLGFTVDIRGSGSDAYQVKVGGKTSCTCSSINYRPKSNCKHIIFVLTHVLRAPAELLPQRTLFREELTKLLDRAPKVRFTAAEASTDTSMSDGVPKSKDGKCCPVCFKDIGKAQTVCCAKCGNHTHSSCFDVYAEEHSGWGVNCAVCQGDWSPAAV
;
A
#
# COMPACT_ATOMS: atom_id res chain seq x y z
N MET A 1 -51.51 -2.01 -62.20
CA MET A 1 -52.10 -0.67 -62.41
C MET A 1 -51.01 0.37 -62.26
N SER A 2 -50.70 0.97 -63.41
CA SER A 2 -50.18 2.30 -63.74
C SER A 2 -49.36 3.17 -62.77
N ALA A 3 -48.26 3.70 -63.32
CA ALA A 3 -47.55 4.94 -62.95
C ALA A 3 -48.44 6.20 -63.18
N PRO A 4 -47.99 7.44 -62.84
CA PRO A 4 -46.91 8.21 -63.53
C PRO A 4 -45.94 8.91 -62.52
N SER A 5 -44.70 9.35 -62.79
CA SER A 5 -44.00 10.11 -63.85
C SER A 5 -44.36 11.60 -63.98
N SER A 6 -43.47 12.49 -63.52
CA SER A 6 -42.92 13.68 -64.26
C SER A 6 -41.91 14.43 -63.35
N PHE A 7 -40.62 14.59 -63.66
CA PHE A 7 -39.89 15.35 -64.71
C PHE A 7 -39.69 16.85 -64.41
N LEU A 8 -38.41 17.26 -64.41
CA LEU A 8 -37.76 18.56 -64.71
C LEU A 8 -36.58 18.77 -63.72
N GLY A 9 -35.32 18.99 -64.10
CA GLY A 9 -34.66 19.23 -65.39
C GLY A 9 -33.43 20.15 -65.19
N TYR A 10 -32.36 19.88 -65.95
CA TYR A 10 -31.12 20.67 -66.22
C TYR A 10 -29.95 20.61 -65.19
N VAL A 11 -28.76 20.01 -65.43
CA VAL A 11 -27.69 20.12 -66.51
C VAL A 11 -26.95 21.47 -66.40
N SER A 12 -25.62 21.64 -66.32
CA SER A 12 -24.38 20.82 -66.34
C SER A 12 -23.21 21.77 -65.96
N ASP A 13 -22.05 21.28 -65.47
CA ASP A 13 -20.77 21.48 -66.17
C ASP A 13 -19.58 20.71 -65.54
N GLU A 14 -18.63 20.42 -66.41
CA GLU A 14 -17.44 19.57 -66.28
C GLU A 14 -16.38 20.08 -65.29
N ASN A 15 -15.63 19.19 -64.62
CA ASN A 15 -14.18 19.00 -64.89
C ASN A 15 -13.45 18.04 -63.93
N ARG A 16 -12.34 17.55 -64.47
CA ARG A 16 -11.41 16.49 -64.07
C ARG A 16 -10.39 16.89 -62.99
N ASP A 17 -9.98 15.85 -62.27
CA ASP A 17 -8.63 15.47 -61.84
C ASP A 17 -7.75 16.39 -60.95
N ASP A 18 -7.23 15.75 -59.89
CA ASP A 18 -5.97 15.98 -59.16
C ASP A 18 -5.78 17.24 -58.29
N GLU A 19 -6.02 17.11 -56.97
CA GLU A 19 -5.44 18.01 -55.95
C GLU A 19 -4.56 17.27 -54.93
N ALA A 20 -3.27 17.27 -55.26
CA ALA A 20 -2.14 17.72 -54.45
C ALA A 20 -2.17 17.55 -52.92
N GLN A 21 -1.28 16.65 -52.46
CA GLN A 21 -0.73 16.63 -51.11
C GLN A 21 -0.07 17.98 -50.75
N SER A 22 -0.66 18.72 -49.80
CA SER A 22 -0.02 19.90 -49.20
C SER A 22 0.82 19.50 -47.98
N GLN A 23 2.15 19.51 -48.19
CA GLN A 23 3.17 19.33 -47.17
C GLN A 23 3.19 20.54 -46.22
N THR A 24 2.91 20.33 -44.93
CA THR A 24 3.20 21.31 -43.88
C THR A 24 4.67 21.24 -43.50
N LYS A 25 5.41 22.31 -43.80
CA LYS A 25 6.85 22.48 -43.52
C LYS A 25 7.11 22.46 -42.00
N SER A 26 7.84 21.47 -41.51
CA SER A 26 8.34 21.42 -40.13
C SER A 26 9.51 22.40 -39.93
N THR A 27 9.46 23.23 -38.89
CA THR A 27 10.59 24.09 -38.49
C THR A 27 11.70 23.27 -37.81
N PRO A 28 13.00 23.58 -38.03
CA PRO A 28 14.08 22.78 -37.45
C PRO A 28 14.20 23.05 -35.94
N ARG A 29 13.99 22.02 -35.11
CA ARG A 29 14.32 22.07 -33.67
C ARG A 29 15.83 22.25 -33.51
N ARG A 30 16.26 23.37 -32.93
CA ARG A 30 17.65 23.57 -32.47
C ARG A 30 17.99 22.50 -31.43
N LYS A 31 19.03 21.69 -31.70
CA LYS A 31 19.58 20.72 -30.73
C LYS A 31 20.14 21.47 -29.51
N PRO A 32 19.85 21.06 -28.27
CA PRO A 32 20.45 21.69 -27.10
C PRO A 32 21.97 21.45 -27.09
N LYS A 33 22.76 22.48 -26.79
CA LYS A 33 24.20 22.34 -26.55
C LYS A 33 24.39 21.55 -25.25
N TYR A 34 24.97 20.35 -25.34
CA TYR A 34 25.33 19.54 -24.18
C TYR A 34 26.40 20.27 -23.34
N LEU A 35 26.26 20.26 -22.02
CA LEU A 35 27.29 20.73 -21.09
C LEU A 35 28.50 19.78 -21.17
N GLN A 36 29.70 20.34 -21.20
CA GLN A 36 30.96 19.60 -21.36
C GLN A 36 31.40 19.03 -19.99
N TYR A 37 31.86 17.77 -19.98
CA TYR A 37 32.23 17.04 -18.76
C TYR A 37 33.56 17.56 -18.16
N PRO A 38 33.72 17.61 -16.82
CA PRO A 38 34.95 18.06 -16.18
C PRO A 38 36.18 17.24 -16.60
N PRO A 39 37.35 17.86 -16.82
CA PRO A 39 38.54 17.18 -17.34
C PRO A 39 39.18 16.18 -16.35
N ASP A 40 38.83 16.27 -15.06
CA ASP A 40 39.60 15.65 -13.98
C ASP A 40 39.08 14.26 -13.55
N VAL A 41 38.00 13.76 -14.17
CA VAL A 41 37.33 12.51 -13.76
C VAL A 41 37.43 11.43 -14.85
N PRO A 42 38.06 10.27 -14.58
CA PRO A 42 38.14 9.16 -15.53
C PRO A 42 36.77 8.51 -15.79
N ARG A 43 36.42 8.28 -17.07
CA ARG A 43 35.10 7.78 -17.50
C ARG A 43 35.07 6.25 -17.60
N LEU A 44 34.04 5.58 -17.08
CA LEU A 44 33.84 4.14 -17.25
C LEU A 44 32.46 3.78 -17.83
N THR A 45 32.43 2.95 -18.88
CA THR A 45 31.27 2.17 -19.34
C THR A 45 31.68 0.79 -19.89
N ARG A 46 30.70 -0.08 -20.16
CA ARG A 46 30.84 -1.48 -20.62
C ARG A 46 31.43 -1.63 -22.05
N LEU A 47 31.67 -0.52 -22.76
CA LEU A 47 32.23 -0.46 -24.12
C LEU A 47 33.70 -0.01 -24.15
N GLY A 48 34.35 0.05 -22.98
CA GLY A 48 35.69 0.61 -22.82
C GLY A 48 35.66 2.08 -22.41
N LEU A 49 36.84 2.62 -22.15
CA LEU A 49 37.05 4.00 -21.71
C LEU A 49 36.34 5.01 -22.65
N CYS A 50 35.66 5.99 -22.08
CA CYS A 50 35.17 7.20 -22.76
C CYS A 50 33.97 7.11 -23.75
N THR A 51 32.96 6.24 -23.55
CA THR A 51 31.70 6.33 -24.31
C THR A 51 30.46 6.55 -23.43
N TYR A 52 29.63 7.56 -23.72
CA TYR A 52 28.34 7.82 -23.07
C TYR A 52 27.22 8.02 -24.12
N GLY A 53 26.04 7.43 -23.88
CA GLY A 53 24.77 7.78 -24.52
C GLY A 53 23.63 6.97 -23.88
N VAL A 54 22.46 7.50 -23.51
CA VAL A 54 21.83 8.83 -23.57
C VAL A 54 21.40 9.19 -22.13
N ASN A 55 21.63 10.44 -21.68
CA ASN A 55 21.46 11.03 -20.32
C ASN A 55 22.64 10.92 -19.32
N THR A 56 23.72 10.29 -19.77
CA THR A 56 25.14 10.72 -19.64
C THR A 56 25.68 11.01 -18.23
N GLY A 57 25.67 10.01 -17.34
CA GLY A 57 26.69 9.83 -16.31
C GLY A 57 26.60 10.78 -15.09
N PRO A 58 27.38 10.53 -14.02
CA PRO A 58 27.33 11.33 -12.80
C PRO A 58 27.65 12.80 -13.11
N VAL A 59 26.70 13.67 -12.81
CA VAL A 59 26.80 15.11 -12.95
C VAL A 59 27.56 15.66 -11.74
N ALA A 60 28.43 16.66 -11.97
CA ALA A 60 29.20 17.30 -10.92
C ALA A 60 28.28 17.90 -9.83
N ASP A 61 28.73 17.86 -8.58
CA ASP A 61 27.94 18.26 -7.40
C ASP A 61 27.51 19.74 -7.43
N ASP A 62 28.20 20.59 -8.18
CA ASP A 62 27.95 22.02 -8.36
C ASP A 62 27.09 22.34 -9.60
N ALA A 63 26.69 21.33 -10.38
CA ALA A 63 25.97 21.56 -11.61
C ALA A 63 24.58 22.18 -11.38
N ASP A 64 24.21 23.06 -12.31
CA ASP A 64 22.90 23.70 -12.30
C ASP A 64 21.79 22.70 -12.67
N LEU A 65 21.17 22.11 -11.65
CA LEU A 65 20.08 21.13 -11.76
C LEU A 65 18.88 21.63 -12.56
N THR A 66 18.70 22.95 -12.72
CA THR A 66 17.60 23.52 -13.51
C THR A 66 17.74 23.23 -15.00
N LYS A 67 18.97 23.08 -15.48
CA LYS A 67 19.32 22.80 -16.88
C LYS A 67 19.22 21.31 -17.23
N LEU A 68 19.17 20.43 -16.23
CA LEU A 68 19.02 18.99 -16.45
C LEU A 68 17.61 18.63 -16.93
N THR A 69 17.52 17.60 -17.78
CA THR A 69 16.23 17.04 -18.21
C THR A 69 15.67 16.14 -17.11
N VAL A 70 14.36 15.86 -17.13
CA VAL A 70 13.74 14.94 -16.15
C VAL A 70 14.41 13.56 -16.16
N PRO A 71 14.69 12.92 -17.31
CA PRO A 71 15.43 11.66 -17.35
C PRO A 71 16.81 11.73 -16.68
N MET A 72 17.59 12.80 -16.92
CA MET A 72 18.89 12.99 -16.27
C MET A 72 18.75 13.13 -14.76
N LEU A 73 17.77 13.90 -14.27
CA LEU A 73 17.53 14.05 -12.84
C LEU A 73 17.16 12.71 -12.19
N LYS A 74 16.37 11.87 -12.87
CA LYS A 74 16.04 10.52 -12.39
C LYS A 74 17.26 9.61 -12.35
N GLU A 75 18.09 9.64 -13.39
CA GLU A 75 19.34 8.88 -13.45
C GLU A 75 20.30 9.28 -12.32
N GLN A 76 20.44 10.58 -12.04
CA GLN A 76 21.26 11.08 -10.93
C GLN A 76 20.76 10.63 -9.55
N LEU A 77 19.43 10.54 -9.37
CA LEU A 77 18.82 10.04 -8.14
C LEU A 77 19.02 8.52 -8.03
N ALA A 78 18.81 7.77 -9.12
CA ALA A 78 19.03 6.33 -9.16
C ALA A 78 20.49 5.94 -8.87
N MET A 79 21.47 6.70 -9.41
CA MET A 79 22.90 6.51 -9.10
C MET A 79 23.25 6.77 -7.62
N ARG A 80 22.40 7.50 -6.89
CA ARG A 80 22.58 7.84 -5.47
C ARG A 80 21.64 7.04 -4.56
N GLU A 81 21.00 5.99 -5.09
CA GLU A 81 20.03 5.15 -4.37
C GLU A 81 18.87 5.95 -3.76
N MET A 82 18.43 6.99 -4.48
CA MET A 82 17.34 7.87 -4.05
C MET A 82 16.08 7.65 -4.89
N PRO A 83 14.88 7.92 -4.33
CA PRO A 83 13.65 7.83 -5.08
C PRO A 83 13.65 8.76 -6.30
N ASP A 84 13.46 8.20 -7.49
CA ASP A 84 13.48 8.90 -8.79
C ASP A 84 12.08 9.31 -9.30
N ASN A 85 11.09 9.23 -8.42
CA ASN A 85 9.70 9.56 -8.72
C ASN A 85 9.37 11.04 -8.44
N GLY A 86 8.34 11.54 -9.12
CA GLY A 86 7.83 12.91 -8.92
C GLY A 86 8.05 13.86 -10.10
N LYS A 87 7.68 15.13 -9.89
CA LYS A 87 7.82 16.22 -10.87
C LYS A 87 9.27 16.73 -10.90
N LYS A 88 9.68 17.39 -11.99
CA LYS A 88 11.04 17.98 -12.15
C LYS A 88 11.51 18.75 -10.90
N LYS A 89 10.64 19.57 -10.31
CA LYS A 89 10.93 20.35 -9.10
C LYS A 89 11.28 19.47 -7.89
N GLU A 90 10.50 18.43 -7.62
CA GLU A 90 10.73 17.49 -6.52
C GLU A 90 12.05 16.72 -6.72
N LEU A 91 12.36 16.30 -7.96
CA LEU A 91 13.62 15.62 -8.28
C LEU A 91 14.83 16.54 -8.03
N MET A 92 14.74 17.82 -8.44
CA MET A 92 15.80 18.79 -8.20
C MET A 92 15.99 19.09 -6.72
N GLU A 93 14.92 19.28 -5.96
CA GLU A 93 14.99 19.55 -4.51
C GLU A 93 15.60 18.36 -3.77
N ARG A 94 15.21 17.13 -4.14
CA ARG A 94 15.80 15.90 -3.61
C ARG A 94 17.29 15.78 -3.95
N LEU A 95 17.69 16.14 -5.17
CA LEU A 95 19.11 16.21 -5.56
C LEU A 95 19.87 17.35 -4.90
N ARG A 96 19.24 18.47 -4.52
CA ARG A 96 19.90 19.55 -3.75
C ARG A 96 20.12 19.14 -2.31
N GLY A 97 19.12 18.49 -1.72
CA GLY A 97 19.12 18.03 -0.35
C GLY A 97 19.71 16.63 -0.16
N TRP A 98 20.37 16.02 -1.15
CA TRP A 98 20.72 14.60 -1.15
C TRP A 98 21.58 14.18 0.04
N ARG A 99 22.58 14.99 0.43
CA ARG A 99 23.44 14.74 1.61
C ARG A 99 22.67 14.76 2.93
N THR A 100 21.53 15.44 2.95
CA THR A 100 20.65 15.60 4.11
C THR A 100 19.33 14.84 3.97
N TYR A 101 19.16 14.11 2.86
CA TYR A 101 17.92 13.42 2.56
C TYR A 101 17.82 12.19 3.46
N LYS A 102 16.92 12.28 4.43
CA LYS A 102 16.46 11.10 5.14
C LYS A 102 15.20 10.62 4.43
N PRO A 103 15.17 9.37 3.91
CA PRO A 103 13.91 8.81 3.44
C PRO A 103 12.90 8.92 4.58
N GLU A 104 11.66 9.31 4.26
CA GLU A 104 10.57 9.32 5.24
C GLU A 104 10.26 7.85 5.56
N THR A 105 11.05 7.26 6.46
CA THR A 105 10.88 5.88 6.92
C THR A 105 9.86 5.90 8.03
N VAL A 106 8.74 5.23 7.80
CA VAL A 106 7.82 4.92 8.89
C VAL A 106 8.38 3.69 9.58
N ALA A 107 8.65 3.78 10.89
CA ALA A 107 9.03 2.61 11.68
C ALA A 107 7.89 1.59 11.63
N ILE A 108 8.09 0.54 10.85
CA ILE A 108 7.19 -0.61 10.80
C ILE A 108 7.70 -1.57 11.88
N ARG A 109 6.79 -2.08 12.71
CA ARG A 109 7.15 -3.05 13.73
C ARG A 109 7.79 -4.27 13.06
N GLU A 110 9.06 -4.50 13.34
CA GLU A 110 9.78 -5.65 12.80
C GLU A 110 9.21 -6.95 13.36
N ALA A 111 9.16 -7.98 12.52
CA ALA A 111 8.84 -9.32 12.98
C ALA A 111 9.95 -9.77 13.96
N PRO A 112 9.62 -10.42 15.09
CA PRO A 112 10.63 -10.88 16.04
C PRO A 112 11.65 -11.80 15.35
N GLU A 113 12.94 -11.57 15.60
CA GLU A 113 14.07 -12.20 14.89
C GLU A 113 13.98 -13.74 14.84
N ASN A 114 13.42 -14.35 15.88
CA ASN A 114 13.21 -15.81 15.98
C ASN A 114 12.28 -16.38 14.89
N HIS A 115 11.57 -15.54 14.14
CA HIS A 115 10.73 -15.92 13.02
C HIS A 115 10.98 -15.00 11.81
N ALA A 116 12.19 -14.99 11.24
CA ALA A 116 12.47 -14.26 10.00
C ALA A 116 11.55 -14.72 8.85
N PHE A 117 10.90 -13.81 8.11
CA PHE A 117 9.94 -14.14 7.03
C PHE A 117 10.56 -14.92 5.87
N GLY A 118 11.88 -14.80 5.73
CA GLY A 118 12.64 -15.32 4.62
C GLY A 118 12.51 -14.42 3.39
N PRO A 119 13.08 -14.84 2.25
CA PRO A 119 13.06 -14.06 1.02
C PRO A 119 11.63 -13.90 0.50
N ILE A 120 11.30 -12.69 0.04
CA ILE A 120 10.01 -12.33 -0.55
C ILE A 120 10.18 -12.32 -2.07
N SER A 121 9.36 -13.09 -2.79
CA SER A 121 9.56 -13.26 -4.23
C SER A 121 9.03 -12.08 -5.03
N GLN A 122 9.86 -11.27 -5.67
CA GLN A 122 9.38 -10.02 -6.26
C GLN A 122 8.32 -10.21 -7.37
N LYS A 123 8.54 -11.09 -8.35
CA LYS A 123 7.72 -11.12 -9.58
C LYS A 123 6.87 -12.37 -9.76
N ALA A 124 7.32 -13.53 -9.28
CA ALA A 124 6.64 -14.80 -9.52
C ALA A 124 6.67 -15.72 -8.28
N SER A 125 5.56 -16.39 -7.98
CA SER A 125 5.51 -17.42 -6.93
C SER A 125 6.19 -18.71 -7.38
N ALA A 126 6.35 -19.66 -6.45
CA ALA A 126 6.78 -21.02 -6.76
C ALA A 126 5.80 -21.76 -7.69
N SER A 127 4.51 -21.42 -7.61
CA SER A 127 3.43 -21.94 -8.47
C SER A 127 3.31 -21.23 -9.83
N GLY A 128 4.10 -20.19 -10.08
CA GLY A 128 4.08 -19.42 -11.34
C GLY A 128 3.08 -18.25 -11.38
N GLU A 129 2.40 -17.95 -10.26
CA GLU A 129 1.58 -16.74 -10.13
C GLU A 129 2.45 -15.49 -10.26
N LYS A 130 1.95 -14.46 -10.92
CA LYS A 130 2.69 -13.21 -11.13
C LYS A 130 2.08 -12.06 -10.32
N ARG A 131 2.92 -11.12 -9.90
CA ARG A 131 2.48 -9.85 -9.32
C ARG A 131 3.13 -8.64 -9.96
N PHE A 132 2.44 -7.51 -9.86
CA PHE A 132 3.06 -6.21 -10.06
C PHE A 132 3.78 -5.80 -8.77
N TRP A 133 5.09 -5.59 -8.86
CA TRP A 133 5.89 -5.15 -7.71
C TRP A 133 5.77 -3.63 -7.54
N ALA A 134 5.05 -3.21 -6.50
CA ALA A 134 4.90 -1.81 -6.13
C ALA A 134 6.17 -1.32 -5.41
N ASN A 135 6.62 -0.10 -5.73
CA ASN A 135 7.78 0.51 -5.09
C ASN A 135 7.40 1.03 -3.68
N PRO A 136 8.05 0.55 -2.60
CA PRO A 136 7.83 1.06 -1.24
C PRO A 136 8.08 2.57 -1.09
N GLU A 137 8.88 3.18 -1.96
CA GLU A 137 9.21 4.61 -1.92
C GLU A 137 8.18 5.50 -2.65
N GLU A 138 7.08 4.92 -3.14
CA GLU A 138 6.02 5.70 -3.75
C GLU A 138 5.36 6.63 -2.72
N LYS A 139 5.30 7.93 -3.00
CA LYS A 139 4.68 8.96 -2.12
C LYS A 139 3.28 8.57 -1.64
N GLY A 140 2.51 7.90 -2.51
CA GLY A 140 1.18 7.39 -2.18
C GLY A 140 1.19 6.31 -1.10
N HIS A 141 2.15 5.38 -1.18
CA HIS A 141 2.36 4.34 -0.17
C HIS A 141 2.88 4.94 1.13
N ILE A 142 3.94 5.75 1.11
CA ILE A 142 4.52 6.40 2.30
C ILE A 142 3.44 7.14 3.09
N SER A 143 2.63 7.95 2.40
CA SER A 143 1.52 8.68 3.03
C SER A 143 0.47 7.74 3.64
N ALA A 144 0.13 6.65 2.96
CA ALA A 144 -0.85 5.67 3.46
C ALA A 144 -0.29 4.89 4.66
N THR A 145 0.98 4.50 4.65
CA THR A 145 1.68 3.85 5.75
C THR A 145 1.78 4.76 6.97
N LYS A 146 2.11 6.04 6.78
CA LYS A 146 2.14 7.03 7.88
C LYS A 146 0.78 7.15 8.56
N LYS A 147 -0.29 7.27 7.78
CA LYS A 147 -1.66 7.29 8.30
C LYS A 147 -2.01 5.99 9.01
N ALA A 148 -1.61 4.84 8.45
CA ALA A 148 -1.88 3.55 9.05
C ALA A 148 -1.26 3.42 10.46
N MET A 149 -0.04 3.93 10.67
CA MET A 149 0.61 3.87 11.98
C MET A 149 0.07 4.89 12.98
N GLN A 150 -0.23 6.11 12.51
CA GLN A 150 -0.57 7.25 13.38
C GLN A 150 -2.05 7.32 13.74
N GLU A 151 -2.94 7.01 12.80
CA GLU A 151 -4.38 7.14 13.02
C GLU A 151 -4.91 6.00 13.91
N SER A 152 -5.99 6.27 14.63
CA SER A 152 -6.74 5.28 15.38
C SER A 152 -7.68 4.54 14.42
N MET A 153 -7.53 3.22 14.37
CA MET A 153 -8.40 2.33 13.62
C MET A 153 -8.82 1.16 14.50
N TYR A 154 -10.06 0.75 14.31
CA TYR A 154 -10.75 -0.25 15.12
C TYR A 154 -11.27 -1.34 14.18
N ILE A 155 -10.83 -2.58 14.40
CA ILE A 155 -11.41 -3.75 13.77
C ILE A 155 -12.68 -4.10 14.53
N ILE A 156 -13.83 -3.99 13.88
CA ILE A 156 -15.13 -4.26 14.52
C ILE A 156 -15.44 -5.74 14.35
N LYS A 157 -15.41 -6.21 13.11
CA LYS A 157 -15.74 -7.59 12.73
C LYS A 157 -14.56 -8.26 12.03
N GLN A 158 -14.39 -9.55 12.26
CA GLN A 158 -13.45 -10.41 11.53
C GLN A 158 -14.16 -11.72 11.19
N GLN A 159 -14.07 -12.14 9.94
CA GLN A 159 -14.70 -13.34 9.40
C GLN A 159 -13.73 -14.02 8.44
N ASP A 160 -13.66 -15.34 8.48
CA ASP A 160 -12.96 -16.10 7.47
C ASP A 160 -13.70 -16.04 6.13
N ASN A 161 -13.01 -16.33 5.04
CA ASN A 161 -13.65 -16.32 3.72
C ASN A 161 -14.62 -17.51 3.60
N TYR A 162 -15.88 -17.22 3.24
CA TYR A 162 -16.94 -18.23 3.11
C TYR A 162 -16.66 -19.33 2.07
N ASP A 163 -15.82 -19.04 1.08
CA ASP A 163 -15.44 -19.98 0.02
C ASP A 163 -14.33 -20.96 0.44
N GLY A 164 -13.88 -20.90 1.69
CA GLY A 164 -12.76 -21.70 2.20
C GLY A 164 -11.40 -21.28 1.61
N SER A 165 -11.35 -20.18 0.86
CA SER A 165 -10.09 -19.65 0.36
C SER A 165 -9.24 -19.10 1.49
N LEU A 166 -7.93 -19.23 1.35
CA LEU A 166 -6.98 -18.73 2.34
C LEU A 166 -7.12 -17.21 2.48
N GLY A 167 -7.35 -16.74 3.70
CA GLY A 167 -7.51 -15.33 4.01
C GLY A 167 -8.72 -15.05 4.91
N PHE A 168 -9.03 -13.77 5.06
CA PHE A 168 -10.15 -13.32 5.88
C PHE A 168 -10.63 -11.93 5.43
N THR A 169 -11.80 -11.57 5.92
CA THR A 169 -12.42 -10.25 5.76
C THR A 169 -12.58 -9.58 7.12
N VAL A 170 -12.22 -8.30 7.21
CA VAL A 170 -12.45 -7.47 8.39
C VAL A 170 -13.22 -6.22 8.05
N ASP A 171 -14.07 -5.79 8.97
CA ASP A 171 -14.70 -4.48 8.93
C ASP A 171 -13.91 -3.54 9.86
N ILE A 172 -13.37 -2.47 9.29
CA ILE A 172 -12.48 -1.51 9.94
C ILE A 172 -13.10 -0.12 9.94
N ARG A 173 -13.11 0.51 11.10
CA ARG A 173 -13.58 1.88 11.33
C ARG A 173 -12.41 2.77 11.76
N GLY A 174 -12.38 4.00 11.25
CA GLY A 174 -11.44 5.02 11.71
C GLY A 174 -11.98 5.79 12.93
N SER A 175 -11.54 7.03 13.11
CA SER A 175 -12.15 7.94 14.09
C SER A 175 -13.56 8.45 13.69
N GLY A 176 -13.93 8.29 12.42
CA GLY A 176 -15.26 8.68 11.91
C GLY A 176 -16.33 7.60 12.10
N SER A 177 -17.52 7.83 11.55
CA SER A 177 -18.64 6.88 11.55
C SER A 177 -18.51 5.79 10.46
N ASP A 178 -17.74 6.04 9.41
CA ASP A 178 -17.67 5.13 8.27
C ASP A 178 -16.86 3.87 8.59
N ALA A 179 -17.49 2.71 8.38
CA ALA A 179 -16.82 1.42 8.35
C ALA A 179 -16.50 1.02 6.90
N TYR A 180 -15.31 0.46 6.70
CA TYR A 180 -14.88 -0.08 5.43
C TYR A 180 -14.57 -1.56 5.57
N GLN A 181 -14.89 -2.34 4.55
CA GLN A 181 -14.55 -3.75 4.52
C GLN A 181 -13.18 -3.93 3.84
N VAL A 182 -12.27 -4.64 4.48
CA VAL A 182 -10.97 -5.05 3.95
C VAL A 182 -10.95 -6.56 3.80
N LYS A 183 -10.62 -7.04 2.60
CA LYS A 183 -10.39 -8.47 2.33
C LYS A 183 -8.91 -8.70 2.13
N VAL A 184 -8.38 -9.66 2.87
CA VAL A 184 -7.01 -10.18 2.70
C VAL A 184 -7.13 -11.61 2.20
N GLY A 185 -6.48 -11.88 1.07
CA GLY A 185 -6.43 -13.19 0.42
C GLY A 185 -5.31 -13.15 -0.61
N GLY A 186 -5.38 -13.97 -1.67
CA GLY A 186 -4.43 -13.88 -2.79
C GLY A 186 -4.34 -12.48 -3.41
N LYS A 187 -5.41 -11.68 -3.26
CA LYS A 187 -5.44 -10.26 -3.60
C LYS A 187 -6.11 -9.44 -2.50
N THR A 188 -5.48 -8.34 -2.10
CA THR A 188 -6.05 -7.39 -1.14
C THR A 188 -7.10 -6.49 -1.80
N SER A 189 -8.18 -6.22 -1.08
CA SER A 189 -9.21 -5.27 -1.49
C SER A 189 -9.78 -4.50 -0.30
N CYS A 190 -10.30 -3.30 -0.55
CA CYS A 190 -10.95 -2.48 0.46
C CYS A 190 -12.10 -1.70 -0.18
N THR A 191 -13.18 -1.43 0.55
CA THR A 191 -14.31 -0.63 0.04
C THR A 191 -14.12 0.88 0.17
N CYS A 192 -12.99 1.35 0.72
CA CYS A 192 -12.74 2.77 0.89
C CYS A 192 -12.47 3.48 -0.44
N SER A 193 -12.85 4.77 -0.52
CA SER A 193 -12.63 5.60 -1.71
C SER A 193 -11.17 5.69 -2.15
N SER A 194 -10.21 5.64 -1.22
CA SER A 194 -8.78 5.74 -1.54
C SER A 194 -8.28 4.65 -2.48
N ILE A 195 -8.87 3.45 -2.47
CA ILE A 195 -8.42 2.37 -3.37
C ILE A 195 -8.77 2.67 -4.83
N ASN A 196 -9.89 3.39 -5.05
CA ASN A 196 -10.37 3.75 -6.38
C ASN A 196 -9.44 4.75 -7.06
N TYR A 197 -8.85 5.67 -6.28
CA TYR A 197 -7.89 6.65 -6.78
C TYR A 197 -6.46 6.11 -6.89
N ARG A 198 -6.15 4.98 -6.23
CA ARG A 198 -4.80 4.40 -6.16
C ARG A 198 -4.85 2.88 -6.34
N PRO A 199 -5.19 2.37 -7.55
CA PRO A 199 -5.42 0.94 -7.75
C PRO A 199 -4.14 0.09 -7.67
N LYS A 200 -2.95 0.70 -7.72
CA LYS A 200 -1.66 0.00 -7.77
C LYS A 200 -1.07 -0.34 -6.41
N SER A 201 -1.49 0.35 -5.34
CA SER A 201 -0.96 0.16 -3.99
C SER A 201 -2.09 0.05 -2.97
N ASN A 202 -1.75 -0.46 -1.79
CA ASN A 202 -2.70 -0.61 -0.70
C ASN A 202 -3.09 0.75 -0.09
N CYS A 203 -4.36 0.89 0.30
CA CYS A 203 -4.82 2.03 1.09
C CYS A 203 -4.39 1.89 2.56
N LYS A 204 -4.58 2.94 3.37
CA LYS A 204 -4.23 2.93 4.80
C LYS A 204 -4.89 1.79 5.58
N HIS A 205 -6.12 1.41 5.22
CA HIS A 205 -6.87 0.34 5.90
C HIS A 205 -6.24 -1.03 5.65
N ILE A 206 -5.88 -1.33 4.40
CA ILE A 206 -5.17 -2.58 4.07
C ILE A 206 -3.80 -2.59 4.76
N ILE A 207 -3.05 -1.49 4.67
CA ILE A 207 -1.74 -1.39 5.30
C ILE A 207 -1.85 -1.61 6.81
N PHE A 208 -2.86 -1.03 7.48
CA PHE A 208 -3.11 -1.26 8.90
C PHE A 208 -3.34 -2.73 9.24
N VAL A 209 -4.15 -3.43 8.44
CA VAL A 209 -4.40 -4.87 8.65
C VAL A 209 -3.11 -5.67 8.43
N LEU A 210 -2.36 -5.39 7.35
CA LEU A 210 -1.09 -6.06 7.10
C LEU A 210 -0.09 -5.82 8.24
N THR A 211 0.00 -4.60 8.79
CA THR A 211 0.99 -4.26 9.82
C THR A 211 0.60 -4.70 11.22
N HIS A 212 -0.61 -4.38 11.67
CA HIS A 212 -1.03 -4.59 13.06
C HIS A 212 -1.69 -5.94 13.29
N VAL A 213 -2.47 -6.44 12.33
CA VAL A 213 -3.16 -7.73 12.46
C VAL A 213 -2.25 -8.88 12.03
N LEU A 214 -1.59 -8.76 10.87
CA LEU A 214 -0.76 -9.84 10.30
C LEU A 214 0.73 -9.74 10.59
N ARG A 215 1.22 -8.61 11.13
CA ARG A 215 2.66 -8.35 11.36
C ARG A 215 3.50 -8.61 10.10
N ALA A 216 2.99 -8.18 8.96
CA ALA A 216 3.61 -8.36 7.66
C ALA A 216 4.91 -7.55 7.53
N PRO A 217 5.91 -8.08 6.81
CA PRO A 217 7.14 -7.35 6.51
C PRO A 217 6.86 -6.12 5.62
N ALA A 218 7.72 -5.11 5.72
CA ALA A 218 7.55 -3.80 5.09
C ALA A 218 7.38 -3.88 3.56
N GLU A 219 8.07 -4.81 2.92
CA GLU A 219 8.10 -5.02 1.49
C GLU A 219 6.76 -5.52 0.92
N LEU A 220 5.94 -6.19 1.74
CA LEU A 220 4.61 -6.66 1.36
C LEU A 220 3.52 -5.60 1.53
N LEU A 221 3.74 -4.55 2.34
CA LEU A 221 2.75 -3.51 2.59
C LEU A 221 2.25 -2.77 1.34
N PRO A 222 3.09 -2.43 0.35
CA PRO A 222 2.59 -1.82 -0.89
C PRO A 222 1.97 -2.85 -1.86
N GLN A 223 2.22 -4.15 -1.69
CA GLN A 223 1.83 -5.18 -2.64
C GLN A 223 0.36 -5.57 -2.50
N ARG A 224 -0.38 -5.55 -3.62
CA ARG A 224 -1.79 -5.98 -3.64
C ARG A 224 -1.98 -7.48 -3.79
N THR A 225 -0.99 -8.16 -4.37
CA THR A 225 -1.02 -9.61 -4.55
C THR A 225 -0.10 -10.24 -3.53
N LEU A 226 -0.67 -11.12 -2.71
CA LEU A 226 0.05 -11.91 -1.71
C LEU A 226 0.05 -13.36 -2.22
N PHE A 227 1.23 -13.94 -2.42
CA PHE A 227 1.29 -15.32 -2.88
C PHE A 227 0.82 -16.27 -1.79
N ARG A 228 0.37 -17.47 -2.19
CA ARG A 228 -0.16 -18.46 -1.26
C ARG A 228 0.81 -18.77 -0.12
N GLU A 229 2.09 -18.93 -0.43
CA GLU A 229 3.13 -19.25 0.56
C GLU A 229 3.34 -18.11 1.56
N GLU A 230 3.26 -16.88 1.08
CA GLU A 230 3.39 -15.67 1.89
C GLU A 230 2.16 -15.50 2.78
N LEU A 231 0.98 -15.70 2.22
CA LEU A 231 -0.28 -15.60 2.96
C LEU A 231 -0.38 -16.65 4.06
N THR A 232 0.01 -17.91 3.78
CA THR A 232 0.06 -18.96 4.80
C THR A 232 1.02 -18.57 5.93
N LYS A 233 2.21 -18.07 5.61
CA LYS A 233 3.18 -17.60 6.63
C LYS A 233 2.65 -16.41 7.43
N LEU A 234 1.97 -15.45 6.79
CA LEU A 234 1.38 -14.30 7.46
C LEU A 234 0.32 -14.73 8.46
N LEU A 235 -0.57 -15.64 8.07
CA LEU A 235 -1.64 -16.14 8.93
C LEU A 235 -1.11 -16.96 10.10
N ASP A 236 -0.10 -17.81 9.87
CA ASP A 236 0.54 -18.63 10.90
C ASP A 236 1.25 -17.79 11.97
N ARG A 237 1.85 -16.66 11.56
CA ARG A 237 2.59 -15.76 12.45
C ARG A 237 1.72 -14.70 13.12
N ALA A 238 0.51 -14.49 12.63
CA ALA A 238 -0.37 -13.47 13.15
C ALA A 238 -0.68 -13.76 14.63
N PRO A 239 -0.59 -12.77 15.52
CA PRO A 239 -0.96 -12.96 16.91
C PRO A 239 -2.43 -13.35 17.00
N LYS A 240 -2.72 -14.47 17.68
CA LYS A 240 -4.09 -14.87 17.97
C LYS A 240 -4.63 -14.05 19.14
N VAL A 241 -5.37 -12.98 18.81
CA VAL A 241 -5.96 -12.06 19.79
C VAL A 241 -7.47 -12.26 19.94
N ARG A 242 -8.14 -12.77 18.90
CA ARG A 242 -9.56 -13.13 18.93
C ARG A 242 -9.70 -14.65 18.83
N PHE A 243 -10.55 -15.22 19.66
CA PHE A 243 -10.85 -16.64 19.70
C PHE A 243 -12.30 -16.86 19.31
N THR A 244 -12.57 -17.94 18.59
CA THR A 244 -13.94 -18.41 18.40
C THR A 244 -14.52 -18.92 19.72
N ALA A 245 -15.84 -18.94 19.85
CA ALA A 245 -16.49 -19.48 21.05
C ALA A 245 -16.07 -20.94 21.36
N ALA A 246 -15.83 -21.75 20.33
CA ALA A 246 -15.37 -23.15 20.47
C ALA A 246 -13.91 -23.25 20.95
N GLU A 247 -13.04 -22.37 20.47
CA GLU A 247 -11.65 -22.32 20.95
C GLU A 247 -11.58 -21.80 22.39
N ALA A 248 -12.38 -20.79 22.71
CA ALA A 248 -12.45 -20.25 24.06
C ALA A 248 -13.05 -21.24 25.07
N SER A 249 -13.92 -22.16 24.65
CA SER A 249 -14.47 -23.19 25.54
C SER A 249 -13.53 -24.36 25.81
N THR A 250 -12.54 -24.59 24.94
CA THR A 250 -11.56 -25.68 25.09
C THR A 250 -10.35 -25.26 25.92
N ASP A 251 -10.03 -23.97 25.97
CA ASP A 251 -8.97 -23.42 26.81
C ASP A 251 -9.53 -22.98 28.17
N THR A 252 -9.22 -23.74 29.23
CA THR A 252 -9.68 -23.43 30.60
C THR A 252 -9.19 -22.08 31.10
N SER A 253 -8.07 -21.56 30.57
CA SER A 253 -7.58 -20.22 30.93
C SER A 253 -8.47 -19.09 30.36
N MET A 254 -9.42 -19.40 29.48
CA MET A 254 -10.33 -18.43 28.88
C MET A 254 -11.67 -18.33 29.61
N SER A 255 -11.83 -19.09 30.69
CA SER A 255 -13.03 -19.13 31.54
C SER A 255 -12.73 -19.13 33.05
N ASP A 256 -11.47 -18.98 33.45
CA ASP A 256 -11.03 -18.97 34.86
C ASP A 256 -11.32 -17.66 35.60
N GLY A 257 -11.65 -16.59 34.85
CA GLY A 257 -11.87 -15.24 35.37
C GLY A 257 -10.63 -14.58 35.98
N VAL A 258 -9.44 -15.17 35.80
CA VAL A 258 -8.19 -14.64 36.37
C VAL A 258 -7.63 -13.56 35.45
N PRO A 259 -7.45 -12.31 35.92
CA PRO A 259 -6.89 -11.23 35.09
C PRO A 259 -5.51 -11.60 34.53
N LYS A 260 -5.39 -11.56 33.20
CA LYS A 260 -4.16 -11.89 32.48
C LYS A 260 -3.26 -10.66 32.41
N SER A 261 -1.94 -10.90 32.46
CA SER A 261 -0.95 -9.81 32.31
C SER A 261 -1.16 -9.04 31.00
N LYS A 262 -0.95 -7.72 31.08
CA LYS A 262 -0.98 -6.80 29.93
C LYS A 262 0.30 -6.88 29.09
N ASP A 263 1.39 -7.37 29.68
CA ASP A 263 2.72 -7.33 29.06
C ASP A 263 2.79 -8.24 27.83
N GLY A 264 3.25 -7.67 26.72
CA GLY A 264 3.35 -8.38 25.44
C GLY A 264 2.00 -8.76 24.81
N LYS A 265 0.87 -8.28 25.35
CA LYS A 265 -0.47 -8.51 24.79
C LYS A 265 -0.92 -7.35 23.91
N CYS A 266 -1.69 -7.69 22.88
CA CYS A 266 -2.29 -6.72 21.96
C CYS A 266 -3.78 -6.57 22.26
N CYS A 267 -4.31 -5.36 22.05
CA CYS A 267 -5.73 -5.07 22.15
C CYS A 267 -6.50 -5.77 21.01
N PRO A 268 -7.61 -6.49 21.27
CA PRO A 268 -8.37 -7.22 20.25
C PRO A 268 -9.08 -6.34 19.22
N VAL A 269 -9.18 -5.03 19.48
CA VAL A 269 -9.90 -4.09 18.61
C VAL A 269 -8.93 -3.31 17.73
N CYS A 270 -7.87 -2.73 18.29
CA CYS A 270 -6.91 -1.94 17.50
C CYS A 270 -5.63 -2.71 17.13
N PHE A 271 -5.42 -3.92 17.68
CA PHE A 271 -4.25 -4.76 17.45
C PHE A 271 -2.89 -4.11 17.80
N LYS A 272 -2.90 -2.99 18.53
CA LYS A 272 -1.72 -2.35 19.12
C LYS A 272 -1.46 -2.91 20.52
N ASP A 273 -0.24 -2.74 21.03
CA ASP A 273 0.11 -3.20 22.38
C ASP A 273 -0.77 -2.51 23.43
N ILE A 274 -1.16 -3.27 24.46
CA ILE A 274 -2.00 -2.73 25.54
C ILE A 274 -1.23 -1.65 26.32
N GLY A 275 0.03 -1.94 26.68
CA GLY A 275 0.90 -1.02 27.38
C GLY A 275 0.31 -0.55 28.72
N LYS A 276 0.56 0.72 29.05
CA LYS A 276 0.11 1.36 30.31
C LYS A 276 -1.21 2.12 30.19
N ALA A 277 -1.90 2.02 29.05
CA ALA A 277 -3.13 2.74 28.82
C ALA A 277 -4.27 2.23 29.72
N GLN A 278 -5.32 3.03 29.85
CA GLN A 278 -6.54 2.62 30.55
C GLN A 278 -7.21 1.46 29.81
N THR A 279 -7.62 0.45 30.55
CA THR A 279 -8.18 -0.79 30.00
C THR A 279 -9.39 -1.25 30.77
N VAL A 280 -10.30 -1.92 30.09
CA VAL A 280 -11.31 -2.79 30.69
C VAL A 280 -10.84 -4.24 30.65
N CYS A 281 -11.19 -5.03 31.67
CA CYS A 281 -10.86 -6.45 31.77
C CYS A 281 -12.15 -7.27 31.71
N CYS A 282 -12.15 -8.35 30.92
CA CYS A 282 -13.26 -9.30 30.90
C CYS A 282 -13.27 -10.16 32.17
N ALA A 283 -14.40 -10.26 32.87
CA ALA A 283 -14.54 -11.12 34.04
C ALA A 283 -14.46 -12.62 33.73
N LYS A 284 -14.71 -13.01 32.47
CA LYS A 284 -14.69 -14.43 32.05
C LYS A 284 -13.30 -14.92 31.65
N CYS A 285 -12.64 -14.20 30.74
CA CYS A 285 -11.34 -14.63 30.19
C CYS A 285 -10.14 -13.86 30.73
N GLY A 286 -10.35 -12.86 31.59
CA GLY A 286 -9.28 -12.06 32.18
C GLY A 286 -8.47 -11.20 31.21
N ASN A 287 -8.81 -11.16 29.92
CA ASN A 287 -8.08 -10.37 28.93
C ASN A 287 -8.48 -8.90 28.95
N HIS A 288 -7.50 -8.05 28.63
CA HIS A 288 -7.64 -6.60 28.65
C HIS A 288 -7.89 -6.03 27.26
N THR A 289 -8.69 -4.96 27.21
CA THR A 289 -8.93 -4.15 26.01
C THR A 289 -8.80 -2.69 26.39
N HIS A 290 -8.20 -1.83 25.54
CA HIS A 290 -8.18 -0.38 25.81
C HIS A 290 -9.60 0.14 26.01
N SER A 291 -9.84 0.97 27.03
CA SER A 291 -11.18 1.48 27.34
C SER A 291 -11.82 2.16 26.12
N SER A 292 -11.10 3.08 25.48
CA SER A 292 -11.57 3.77 24.27
C SER A 292 -11.85 2.84 23.09
N CYS A 293 -11.12 1.74 22.97
CA CYS A 293 -11.38 0.75 21.92
C CYS A 293 -12.61 -0.09 22.24
N PHE A 294 -12.83 -0.40 23.53
CA PHE A 294 -14.00 -1.13 23.97
C PHE A 294 -15.28 -0.31 23.80
N ASP A 295 -15.24 1.00 24.04
CA ASP A 295 -16.38 1.89 23.83
C ASP A 295 -16.87 1.85 22.37
N VAL A 296 -15.95 1.98 21.41
CA VAL A 296 -16.25 1.87 19.97
C VAL A 296 -16.79 0.47 19.63
N TYR A 297 -16.17 -0.58 20.17
CA TYR A 297 -16.61 -1.94 19.94
C TYR A 297 -18.03 -2.21 20.49
N ALA A 298 -18.32 -1.73 21.70
CA ALA A 298 -19.59 -1.88 22.36
C ALA A 298 -20.71 -1.11 21.64
N GLU A 299 -20.43 0.10 21.15
CA GLU A 299 -21.37 0.89 20.33
C GLU A 299 -21.85 0.08 19.12
N GLU A 300 -20.91 -0.51 18.37
CA GLU A 300 -21.16 -1.29 17.16
C GLU A 300 -21.88 -2.64 17.41
N HIS A 301 -21.85 -3.15 18.65
CA HIS A 301 -22.43 -4.44 19.02
C HIS A 301 -23.57 -4.32 20.06
N SER A 302 -24.10 -3.10 20.28
CA SER A 302 -25.05 -2.79 21.35
C SER A 302 -26.44 -3.41 21.21
N GLY A 303 -26.79 -3.96 20.04
CA GLY A 303 -28.17 -4.37 19.72
C GLY A 303 -28.74 -5.55 20.52
N TRP A 304 -27.90 -6.50 20.98
CA TRP A 304 -28.37 -7.74 21.65
C TRP A 304 -27.57 -8.11 22.91
N GLY A 305 -26.76 -7.17 23.41
CA GLY A 305 -25.73 -7.43 24.41
C GLY A 305 -24.35 -7.48 23.76
N VAL A 306 -23.36 -6.96 24.49
CA VAL A 306 -21.97 -6.90 24.02
C VAL A 306 -21.28 -8.19 24.41
N ASN A 307 -20.55 -8.79 23.48
CA ASN A 307 -19.71 -9.96 23.77
C ASN A 307 -18.26 -9.51 24.00
N CYS A 308 -17.47 -10.34 24.68
CA CYS A 308 -16.04 -10.09 24.78
C CYS A 308 -15.37 -10.22 23.40
N ALA A 309 -14.66 -9.18 22.95
CA ALA A 309 -13.92 -9.21 21.69
C ALA A 309 -12.80 -10.27 21.62
N VAL A 310 -12.41 -10.85 22.78
CA VAL A 310 -11.40 -11.91 22.87
C VAL A 310 -12.04 -13.30 22.89
N CYS A 311 -12.92 -13.60 23.85
CA CYS A 311 -13.47 -14.94 24.07
C CYS A 311 -14.89 -15.15 23.51
N GLN A 312 -15.51 -14.11 22.96
CA GLN A 312 -16.88 -14.10 22.42
C GLN A 312 -18.01 -14.45 23.40
N GLY A 313 -17.71 -14.69 24.67
CA GLY A 313 -18.74 -14.85 25.72
C GLY A 313 -19.36 -13.52 26.13
N ASP A 314 -20.50 -13.60 26.83
CA ASP A 314 -21.21 -12.42 27.34
C ASP A 314 -20.28 -11.49 28.12
N TRP A 315 -20.28 -10.22 27.76
CA TRP A 315 -19.38 -9.26 28.38
C TRP A 315 -19.82 -8.94 29.81
N SER A 316 -18.87 -9.01 30.73
CA SER A 316 -18.95 -8.42 32.06
C SER A 316 -17.58 -7.88 32.46
N PRO A 317 -17.50 -6.70 33.09
CA PRO A 317 -16.24 -6.18 33.61
C PRO A 317 -15.79 -7.01 34.82
N ALA A 318 -14.51 -7.33 34.90
CA ALA A 318 -13.92 -7.92 36.10
C ALA A 318 -14.06 -6.94 37.28
N ALA A 319 -14.35 -7.47 38.48
CA ALA A 319 -14.31 -6.66 39.69
C ALA A 319 -12.87 -6.19 39.93
N VAL A 320 -12.68 -4.87 40.04
CA VAL A 320 -11.38 -4.22 40.30
C VAL A 320 -11.08 -4.26 41.79
#